data_AF-A0A139X5L6-F1
#
_entry.id   AF-A0A139X5L6-F1
#
_cell.length_a   1.000
_cell.length_b   1.000
_cell.length_c   1.000
_cell.angle_alpha   90.00
_cell.angle_beta   90.00
_cell.angle_gamma   90.00
#
_symmetry.space_group_name_H-M   'P 1'
#
loop_
_entity.id
_entity.type
_entity.pdbx_description
1 polymer ?
#
loop_
_entity_poly.entity_id
_entity_poly.type
_entity_poly.pdbx_seq_one_letter_code
_entity_poly.pdbx_strand_id
1 'polypeptide(L)' 'MFEQISFVPAQAVFGGIFSAAVTTFQGTMILNFYFSKPSISQKRIETLVDDVFSCLINACSKEKILKNDSLSIQARDR' A
#
# COMPACT_ATOMS: atom_id res chain seq x y z
N MET A 1 3.87 21.56 -15.04
CA MET A 1 4.51 20.40 -15.67
C MET A 1 4.07 19.19 -14.86
N PHE A 2 3.17 18.35 -15.39
CA PHE A 2 2.81 17.10 -14.71
C PHE A 2 3.98 16.13 -14.93
N GLU A 3 4.67 15.77 -13.86
CA GLU A 3 5.66 14.69 -13.89
C GLU A 3 4.91 13.38 -14.16
N GLN A 4 4.88 12.96 -15.42
CA GLN A 4 4.40 11.62 -15.76
C GLN A 4 5.38 10.61 -15.17
N ILE A 5 4.89 9.80 -14.23
CA ILE A 5 5.62 8.64 -13.74
C ILE A 5 5.57 7.59 -14.86
N SER A 6 6.55 7.62 -15.76
CA SER A 6 6.75 6.57 -16.75
C SER A 6 7.50 5.42 -16.08
N PHE A 7 6.75 4.49 -15.51
CA PHE A 7 7.31 3.28 -14.90
C PHE A 7 6.94 2.07 -15.77
N VAL A 8 7.94 1.51 -16.46
CA VAL A 8 7.79 0.30 -17.28
C VAL A 8 8.57 -0.82 -16.60
N PRO A 9 7.95 -1.60 -15.71
CA PRO A 9 8.64 -2.71 -15.09
C PRO A 9 8.77 -3.86 -16.12
N ALA A 10 10.00 -4.31 -16.36
CA ALA A 10 10.26 -5.53 -17.11
C ALA A 10 9.90 -6.75 -16.24
N GLN A 11 8.61 -7.11 -16.22
CA GLN A 11 8.02 -8.20 -15.41
C GLN A 11 8.66 -9.58 -15.67
N ALA A 12 9.37 -9.76 -16.80
CA ALA A 12 10.08 -11.00 -17.13
C ALA A 12 11.25 -11.31 -16.17
N VAL A 13 11.88 -10.30 -15.56
CA VAL A 13 12.98 -10.49 -14.58
C VAL A 13 12.46 -11.06 -13.26
N PHE A 14 11.16 -10.88 -12.98
CA PHE A 14 10.54 -11.23 -11.72
C PHE A 14 9.77 -12.56 -11.75
N GLY A 15 9.82 -13.34 -12.84
CA GLY A 15 9.27 -14.70 -12.86
C GLY A 15 7.79 -14.83 -12.50
N GLY A 16 6.98 -13.78 -12.74
CA GLY A 16 5.57 -13.75 -12.34
C GLY A 16 5.29 -13.23 -10.93
N ILE A 17 6.27 -12.61 -10.26
CA ILE A 17 6.07 -11.96 -8.96
C ILE A 17 5.19 -10.72 -9.13
N PHE A 18 4.18 -10.62 -8.27
CA PHE A 18 3.31 -9.47 -8.12
C PHE A 18 4.12 -8.21 -7.80
N SER A 19 3.91 -7.15 -8.59
CA SER A 19 4.60 -5.86 -8.42
C SER A 19 3.58 -4.76 -8.11
N ALA A 20 3.83 -4.05 -7.01
CA ALA A 20 3.11 -2.83 -6.65
C ALA A 20 4.09 -1.66 -6.59
N ALA A 21 3.65 -0.49 -7.07
CA ALA A 21 4.43 0.75 -6.97
C ALA A 21 3.71 1.74 -6.06
N VAL A 22 4.45 2.37 -5.15
CA VAL A 22 3.94 3.44 -4.27
C VAL A 22 4.48 4.76 -4.77
N THR A 23 3.58 5.70 -5.05
CA THR A 23 3.93 7.05 -5.50
C THR A 23 3.20 8.07 -4.65
N THR A 24 3.87 9.15 -4.25
CA THR A 24 3.24 10.24 -3.50
C THR A 24 3.15 11.48 -4.38
N PHE A 25 1.94 11.99 -4.59
CA PHE A 25 1.69 13.20 -5.37
C PHE A 25 0.80 14.16 -4.59
N GLN A 26 1.25 15.41 -4.40
CA GLN A 26 0.54 16.44 -3.63
C GLN A 26 0.05 15.97 -2.26
N GLY A 27 0.86 15.19 -1.53
CA GLY A 27 0.52 14.64 -0.22
C GLY A 27 -0.44 13.44 -0.25
N THR A 28 -0.89 13.00 -1.43
CA THR A 28 -1.70 11.79 -1.60
C THR A 28 -0.81 10.61 -1.96
N MET A 29 -0.93 9.51 -1.19
CA MET A 29 -0.28 8.24 -1.54
C MET A 29 -1.15 7.47 -2.54
N ILE A 30 -0.53 7.01 -3.63
CA ILE A 30 -1.15 6.23 -4.70
C ILE A 30 -0.44 4.88 -4.78
N LEU A 31 -1.20 3.79 -4.65
CA LEU A 31 -0.72 2.42 -4.84
C LEU A 31 -1.16 1.92 -6.21
N ASN A 32 -0.19 1.61 -7.07
CA ASN A 32 -0.43 1.10 -8.41
C ASN A 32 -0.16 -0.41 -8.45
N PHE A 33 -1.15 -1.18 -8.91
CA PHE A 33 -1.09 -2.63 -9.02
C PHE A 33 -1.11 -3.06 -10.48
N TYR A 34 -0.03 -3.70 -10.94
CA TYR A 34 0.12 -4.11 -12.33
C TYR A 34 -0.08 -5.63 -12.44
N PHE A 35 -0.88 -6.09 -13.40
CA PHE A 35 -1.12 -7.51 -13.64
C PHE A 35 -1.33 -7.80 -15.13
N SER A 36 -1.11 -9.04 -15.54
CA SER A 36 -1.33 -9.53 -16.90
C SER A 36 -2.45 -10.57 -16.96
N LYS A 37 -3.20 -10.57 -18.06
CA LYS A 37 -4.11 -11.68 -18.42
C LYS A 37 -3.35 -12.68 -19.32
N PRO A 38 -3.63 -13.99 -19.22
CA PRO A 38 -4.61 -14.63 -18.33
C PRO A 38 -4.10 -14.90 -16.90
N SER A 39 -2.86 -14.53 -16.58
CA SER A 39 -2.17 -14.85 -15.33
C SER A 39 -2.99 -14.55 -14.08
N ILE A 40 -3.64 -13.37 -14.03
CA ILE A 40 -4.52 -12.96 -12.95
C ILE A 40 -5.83 -12.43 -13.55
N SER A 41 -6.96 -12.90 -13.02
CA SER A 41 -8.28 -12.39 -13.39
C SER A 41 -8.56 -11.06 -12.69
N GLN A 42 -9.40 -10.24 -13.31
CA GLN A 42 -9.81 -8.95 -12.73
C GLN A 42 -10.36 -9.11 -11.30
N LYS A 43 -11.26 -10.08 -11.09
CA LYS A 43 -11.82 -10.37 -9.77
C LYS A 43 -10.74 -10.67 -8.73
N ARG A 44 -9.69 -11.41 -9.10
CA ARG A 44 -8.60 -11.76 -8.16
C ARG A 44 -7.75 -10.56 -7.79
N ILE A 45 -7.44 -9.68 -8.75
CA ILE A 45 -6.66 -8.47 -8.44
C ILE A 45 -7.48 -7.49 -7.59
N GLU A 46 -8.79 -7.35 -7.83
CA GLU A 46 -9.67 -6.52 -7.00
C GLU A 46 -9.70 -7.00 -5.54
N THR A 47 -9.91 -8.30 -5.32
CA THR A 47 -9.84 -8.87 -3.96
C THR A 47 -8.48 -8.65 -3.30
N LEU A 48 -7.38 -8.83 -4.04
CA LEU A 48 -6.04 -8.60 -3.51
C LEU A 48 -5.83 -7.12 -3.09
N VAL A 49 -6.35 -6.18 -3.87
CA VAL A 49 -6.30 -4.75 -3.54
C VAL A 49 -7.06 -4.47 -2.24
N ASP A 50 -8.28 -5.00 -2.09
CA ASP A 50 -9.10 -4.83 -0.88
C ASP A 50 -8.41 -5.40 0.37
N ASP A 51 -7.79 -6.57 0.25
CA ASP A 51 -7.04 -7.21 1.34
C ASP A 51 -5.82 -6.37 1.76
N VAL A 52 -5.06 -5.85 0.78
CA VAL A 52 -3.90 -4.98 1.05
C VAL A 52 -4.33 -3.71 1.79
N PHE A 53 -5.42 -3.05 1.35
CA PHE A 53 -5.95 -1.88 2.05
C PHE A 53 -6.42 -2.21 3.47
N SER A 54 -7.12 -3.33 3.65
CA SER A 54 -7.54 -3.80 4.98
C SER A 54 -6.35 -4.01 5.91
N CYS A 55 -5.26 -4.62 5.41
CA CYS A 55 -4.02 -4.78 6.16
C CYS A 55 -3.36 -3.45 6.52
N LEU A 56 -3.27 -2.52 5.56
CA LEU A 56 -2.70 -1.17 5.77
C LEU A 56 -3.48 -0.40 6.83
N ILE A 57 -4.81 -0.37 6.72
CA ILE A 57 -5.69 0.30 7.69
C ILE A 57 -5.48 -0.29 9.08
N ASN A 58 -5.43 -1.63 9.19
CA ASN A 58 -5.22 -2.30 10.47
C ASN A 58 -3.85 -1.97 11.08
N ALA A 59 -2.78 -2.02 10.28
CA ALA A 59 -1.43 -1.71 10.73
C ALA A 59 -1.31 -0.25 11.21
N CYS A 60 -1.81 0.71 10.43
CA CYS A 60 -1.81 2.13 10.80
C CYS A 60 -2.71 2.44 12.00
N SER A 61 -3.81 1.70 12.17
CA SER A 61 -4.70 1.88 13.32
C SER A 61 -4.09 1.33 14.61
N LYS A 62 -3.36 0.21 14.54
CA LYS A 62 -2.60 -0.32 15.69
C LYS A 62 -1.48 0.62 16.13
N GLU A 63 -0.83 1.30 15.19
CA GLU A 63 0.20 2.29 15.50
C GLU A 63 -0.37 3.51 16.27
N LYS A 64 -1.60 3.92 15.96
CA LYS A 64 -2.30 4.97 16.71
C LYS A 64 -2.63 4.56 18.14
N ILE A 65 -3.03 3.31 18.37
CA ILE A 65 -3.32 2.79 19.71
C ILE A 65 -2.05 2.79 20.57
N LEU A 66 -0.93 2.27 20.03
CA LEU A 66 0.34 2.23 20.76
C LEU A 66 0.88 3.63 21.10
N LYS A 67 0.73 4.60 20.19
CA LYS A 67 1.11 6.01 20.45
C LYS A 67 0.22 6.65 21.52
N ASN A 68 -1.08 6.38 21.52
CA ASN A 68 -2.02 6.92 22.52
C ASN A 68 -1.82 6.32 23.91
N ASP A 69 -1.48 5.03 24.00
CA ASP A 69 -1.14 4.38 25.27
C ASP A 69 0.17 4.96 25.84
N SER A 70 1.17 5.21 25.00
CA SER A 70 2.44 5.83 25.42
C SER A 70 2.27 7.26 25.95
N LEU A 71 1.39 8.05 25.32
CA LEU A 71 1.07 9.43 25.74
C LEU A 71 0.25 9.48 27.04
N SER A 72 -0.64 8.51 27.25
CA SER A 72 -1.49 8.45 28.46
C SER A 72 -0.74 7.92 29.69
N ILE A 73 0.29 7.09 29.50
CA ILE A 73 1.22 6.70 30.57
C ILE A 73 2.06 7.91 31.00
N GLN A 74 2.63 8.67 30.05
CA GLN A 74 3.46 9.85 30.37
C GLN A 74 2.68 11.02 31.02
N ALA A 75 1.36 11.09 30.83
CA ALA A 75 0.48 12.09 31.46
C ALA A 75 0.03 11.72 32.88
N ARG A 76 0.21 10.47 33.32
CA ARG A 76 -0.12 10.01 34.69
C ARG A 76 1.04 10.17 35.68
N ASP A 77 2.26 10.31 35.19
CA ASP A 77 3.47 10.54 36.01
C ASP A 77 3.77 12.05 36.22
N ARG A 78 2.79 12.93 36.03
CA ARG A 78 2.88 14.38 36.28
C ARG A 78 1.90 14.87 37.32
#